data_AF-A0A924LP70-F1
#
_entry.id   AF-A0A924LP70-F1
#
_cell.length_a   1.000
_cell.length_b   1.000
_cell.length_c   1.000
_cell.angle_alpha   90.00
_cell.angle_beta   90.00
_cell.angle_gamma   90.00
#
_symmetry.space_group_name_H-M   'P 1'
#
loop_
_entity.id
_entity.type
_entity.pdbx_description
1 polymer ?
#
loop_
_entity_poly.entity_id
_entity_poly.type
_entity_poly.pdbx_seq_one_letter_code
_entity_poly.pdbx_strand_id
1 'polypeptide(L)'
;MRPRSIRLEHGDDPDAPWERWFDDAGLRRELLDPLGPDGTLQAACSLWDVVTDRATREPRRPTPPGAVVVVDGPFLLRWELADAFDLVVHLQTSAAAIARRGGPGPSWARYLDEVDPAARAGIVVRHDDPRHPALVHRD
;
A
#
# COMPACT_ATOMS: atom_id res chain seq x y z
N MET A 1 0.03 -9.42 -2.36
CA MET A 1 -1.37 -9.91 -2.22
C MET A 1 -1.36 -11.36 -1.77
N ARG A 2 -2.42 -11.81 -1.11
CA ARG A 2 -2.64 -13.22 -0.73
C ARG A 2 -3.27 -14.04 -1.88
N PRO A 3 -3.26 -15.38 -1.81
CA PRO A 3 -3.91 -16.25 -2.82
C PRO A 3 -5.42 -16.01 -2.97
N ARG A 4 -6.01 -16.36 -4.13
CA ARG A 4 -7.46 -16.24 -4.34
C ARG A 4 -8.28 -17.02 -3.31
N SER A 5 -7.79 -18.17 -2.86
CA SER A 5 -8.48 -18.99 -1.86
C SER A 5 -8.71 -18.26 -0.54
N ILE A 6 -7.81 -17.33 -0.17
CA ILE A 6 -7.95 -16.47 1.02
C ILE A 6 -8.76 -15.21 0.68
N ARG A 7 -8.47 -14.58 -0.47
CA ARG A 7 -9.12 -13.32 -0.87
C ARG A 7 -10.62 -13.47 -1.08
N LEU A 8 -11.03 -14.57 -1.68
CA LEU A 8 -12.40 -14.80 -2.17
C LEU A 8 -13.17 -15.82 -1.32
N GLU A 9 -12.61 -16.23 -0.17
CA GLU A 9 -13.22 -17.25 0.71
C GLU A 9 -14.65 -16.92 1.11
N HIS A 10 -14.93 -15.64 1.39
CA HIS A 10 -16.23 -15.16 1.84
C HIS A 10 -17.02 -14.39 0.76
N GLY A 11 -16.80 -14.70 -0.51
CA GLY A 11 -17.54 -14.08 -1.62
C GLY A 11 -17.32 -12.56 -1.70
N ASP A 12 -18.40 -11.82 -1.93
CA ASP A 12 -18.40 -10.36 -2.18
C ASP A 12 -18.39 -9.51 -0.89
N ASP A 13 -17.75 -10.03 0.17
CA ASP A 13 -17.56 -9.28 1.42
C ASP A 13 -16.82 -7.95 1.14
N PRO A 14 -17.47 -6.80 1.40
CA PRO A 14 -16.94 -5.48 1.04
C PRO A 14 -15.69 -5.09 1.84
N ASP A 15 -15.45 -5.71 3.00
CA ASP A 15 -14.32 -5.45 3.88
C ASP A 15 -13.11 -6.35 3.57
N ALA A 16 -13.30 -7.41 2.80
CA ALA A 16 -12.26 -8.36 2.42
C ALA A 16 -10.96 -7.71 1.90
N PRO A 17 -11.02 -6.68 1.02
CA PRO A 17 -9.81 -6.04 0.52
C PRO A 17 -8.96 -5.43 1.64
N TRP A 18 -9.59 -4.79 2.61
CA TRP A 18 -8.92 -4.17 3.76
C TRP A 18 -8.39 -5.23 4.71
N GLU A 19 -9.20 -6.22 5.06
CA GLU A 19 -8.87 -7.12 6.16
C GLU A 19 -7.85 -8.20 5.78
N ARG A 20 -7.94 -8.75 4.56
CA ARG A 20 -7.26 -10.02 4.25
C ARG A 20 -6.66 -10.15 2.85
N TRP A 21 -6.79 -9.17 1.96
CA TRP A 21 -6.23 -9.33 0.61
C TRP A 21 -4.73 -9.13 0.51
N PHE A 22 -4.15 -8.37 1.44
CA PHE A 22 -2.76 -7.99 1.42
C PHE A 22 -1.93 -8.86 2.37
N ASP A 23 -0.68 -9.09 1.99
CA ASP A 23 0.28 -9.85 2.80
C ASP A 23 1.32 -8.86 3.35
N ASP A 24 0.89 -8.08 4.34
CA ASP A 24 1.71 -7.02 4.95
C ASP A 24 2.97 -7.62 5.62
N ALA A 25 2.84 -8.81 6.21
CA ALA A 25 3.95 -9.56 6.76
C ALA A 25 4.93 -10.05 5.68
N GLY A 26 4.43 -10.48 4.52
CA GLY A 26 5.26 -10.79 3.35
C GLY A 26 5.98 -9.56 2.80
N LEU A 27 5.27 -8.44 2.66
CA LEU A 27 5.84 -7.17 2.21
C LEU A 27 7.00 -6.72 3.12
N ARG A 28 6.81 -6.80 4.44
CA ARG A 28 7.87 -6.54 5.41
C ARG A 28 9.07 -7.45 5.24
N ARG A 29 8.83 -8.76 5.39
CA ARG A 29 9.90 -9.76 5.45
C ARG A 29 10.77 -9.78 4.20
N GLU A 30 10.16 -9.53 3.03
CA GLU A 30 10.82 -9.75 1.74
C GLU A 30 11.30 -8.47 1.06
N LEU A 31 10.75 -7.31 1.44
CA LEU A 31 11.09 -6.02 0.84
C LEU A 31 11.46 -4.96 1.89
N LEU A 32 10.57 -4.63 2.83
CA LEU A 32 10.78 -3.46 3.71
C LEU A 32 11.89 -3.70 4.74
N ASP A 33 11.82 -4.78 5.53
CA ASP A 33 12.80 -5.05 6.58
C ASP A 33 14.22 -5.32 6.00
N PRO A 34 14.38 -6.04 4.86
CA PRO A 34 15.68 -6.19 4.22
C PRO A 34 16.32 -4.89 3.71
N LEU A 35 15.51 -3.87 3.39
CA LEU A 35 15.96 -2.56 2.92
C LEU A 35 15.93 -1.47 4.00
N GLY A 36 15.41 -1.80 5.18
CA GLY A 36 15.35 -0.92 6.33
C GLY A 36 16.68 -0.83 7.08
N PRO A 37 16.68 -0.15 8.25
CA PRO A 37 17.85 -0.05 9.12
C PRO A 37 18.41 -1.43 9.45
N ASP A 38 19.73 -1.59 9.36
CA ASP A 38 20.46 -2.84 9.61
C ASP A 38 20.05 -4.03 8.71
N GLY A 39 19.30 -3.77 7.64
CA GLY A 39 18.86 -4.75 6.66
C GLY A 39 20.00 -5.32 5.80
N THR A 40 19.70 -6.39 5.07
CA THR A 40 20.69 -7.09 4.23
C THR A 40 20.97 -6.41 2.90
N LEU A 41 20.16 -5.41 2.52
CA LEU A 41 20.13 -4.82 1.18
C LEU A 41 19.88 -5.86 0.07
N GLN A 42 19.20 -6.96 0.40
CA GLN A 42 18.79 -8.01 -0.53
C GLN A 42 17.28 -8.19 -0.44
N ALA A 43 16.55 -7.79 -1.47
CA ALA A 43 15.08 -7.76 -1.43
C ALA A 43 14.45 -8.40 -2.66
N ALA A 44 13.22 -8.90 -2.51
CA ALA A 44 12.39 -9.37 -3.61
C ALA A 44 11.23 -8.39 -3.83
N CYS A 45 11.03 -7.97 -5.08
CA CYS A 45 9.99 -6.99 -5.43
C CYS A 45 8.66 -7.65 -5.82
N SER A 46 8.64 -8.97 -5.96
CA SER A 46 7.46 -9.74 -6.33
C SER A 46 7.30 -10.97 -5.45
N LEU A 47 6.13 -11.11 -4.82
CA LEU A 47 5.76 -12.24 -3.94
C LEU A 47 4.61 -13.10 -4.47
N TRP A 48 3.66 -12.49 -5.18
CA TRP A 48 2.47 -13.17 -5.69
C TRP A 48 2.02 -12.56 -7.02
N ASP A 49 1.88 -13.40 -8.02
CA ASP A 49 1.24 -13.05 -9.28
C ASP A 49 -0.27 -13.27 -9.15
N VAL A 50 -1.02 -12.17 -9.12
CA VAL A 50 -2.48 -12.17 -8.99
C VAL A 50 -3.21 -12.68 -10.23
N VAL A 51 -2.58 -12.63 -11.41
CA VAL A 51 -3.17 -13.07 -12.69
C VAL A 51 -3.14 -14.60 -12.77
N THR A 52 -1.98 -15.19 -12.50
CA THR A 52 -1.83 -16.66 -12.51
C THR A 52 -2.19 -17.32 -11.18
N ASP A 53 -2.41 -16.51 -10.14
CA ASP A 53 -2.65 -16.90 -8.75
C ASP A 53 -1.58 -17.86 -8.22
N ARG A 54 -0.31 -17.43 -8.35
CA ARG A 54 0.85 -18.21 -7.91
C ARG A 54 1.87 -17.34 -7.18
N ALA A 55 2.55 -17.94 -6.22
CA ALA A 55 3.72 -17.34 -5.62
C ALA A 55 4.79 -17.14 -6.70
N THR A 56 5.33 -15.92 -6.77
CA THR A 56 6.48 -15.65 -7.62
C THR A 56 7.74 -16.18 -6.94
N ARG A 57 8.66 -16.72 -7.74
CA ARG A 57 9.98 -17.16 -7.27
C ARG A 57 11.04 -16.16 -7.69
N GLU A 58 10.78 -14.88 -7.44
CA GLU A 58 11.76 -13.85 -7.75
C GLU A 58 12.96 -14.00 -6.80
N PRO A 59 14.20 -14.09 -7.30
CA PRO A 59 15.36 -14.08 -6.44
C PRO A 59 15.50 -12.72 -5.77
N ARG A 60 15.98 -12.69 -4.52
CA ARG A 60 16.36 -11.44 -3.88
C ARG A 60 17.50 -10.80 -4.66
N ARG A 61 17.39 -9.50 -4.90
CA ARG A 61 18.37 -8.73 -5.67
C ARG A 61 19.12 -7.77 -4.75
N PRO A 62 20.42 -7.57 -5.00
CA PRO A 62 21.20 -6.57 -4.28
C PRO A 62 20.65 -5.18 -4.58
N THR A 63 20.50 -4.38 -3.53
CA THR A 63 20.12 -2.97 -3.59
C THR A 63 21.32 -2.12 -3.18
N PRO A 64 21.73 -1.11 -3.96
CA PRO A 64 22.84 -0.25 -3.58
C PRO A 64 22.57 0.50 -2.26
N PRO A 65 23.58 0.72 -1.41
CA PRO A 65 23.44 1.62 -0.26
C PRO A 65 22.95 3.01 -0.68
N GLY A 66 22.02 3.58 0.07
CA GLY A 66 21.42 4.89 -0.22
C GLY A 66 20.36 4.89 -1.33
N ALA A 67 19.94 3.72 -1.83
CA ALA A 67 18.80 3.63 -2.72
C ALA A 67 17.51 4.10 -2.05
N VAL A 68 16.62 4.71 -2.83
CA VAL A 68 15.27 5.08 -2.39
C VAL A 68 14.28 4.07 -2.93
N VAL A 69 13.47 3.48 -2.05
CA VAL A 69 12.39 2.57 -2.40
C VAL A 69 11.09 3.35 -2.40
N VAL A 70 10.34 3.25 -3.49
CA VAL A 70 8.98 3.80 -3.57
C VAL A 70 8.01 2.64 -3.56
N VAL A 71 7.08 2.66 -2.60
CA VAL A 71 6.00 1.68 -2.49
C VAL A 71 4.70 2.41 -2.68
N ASP A 72 3.91 1.98 -3.67
CA ASP A 72 2.56 2.46 -3.89
C ASP A 72 1.56 1.31 -3.70
N GLY A 73 0.38 1.67 -3.22
CA GLY A 73 -0.67 0.71 -2.97
C GLY A 73 -1.74 1.23 -2.03
N PRO A 74 -2.88 0.55 -1.97
CA PRO A 74 -3.89 0.83 -0.96
C PRO A 74 -3.37 0.42 0.43
N PHE A 75 -3.93 1.02 1.47
CA PHE A 75 -3.82 0.51 2.84
C PHE A 75 -2.41 0.46 3.45
N LEU A 76 -1.43 1.22 2.91
CA LEU A 76 -0.05 1.19 3.40
C LEU A 76 0.16 1.82 4.79
N LEU A 77 -0.79 2.59 5.31
CA LEU A 77 -0.72 3.18 6.66
C LEU A 77 -1.38 2.32 7.75
N ARG A 78 -1.52 1.03 7.50
CA ARG A 78 -1.94 0.04 8.50
C ARG A 78 -1.01 -0.03 9.70
N TRP A 79 -1.53 -0.49 10.84
CA TRP A 79 -0.72 -0.63 12.06
C TRP A 79 0.41 -1.65 11.83
N GLU A 80 0.17 -2.69 11.03
CA GLU A 80 1.17 -3.69 10.65
C GLU A 80 2.38 -3.07 9.92
N LEU A 81 2.24 -1.88 9.32
CA LEU A 81 3.28 -1.20 8.53
C LEU A 81 3.73 0.14 9.14
N ALA A 82 3.29 0.46 10.36
CA ALA A 82 3.35 1.81 10.91
C ALA A 82 4.76 2.41 11.03
N ASP A 83 5.80 1.59 11.16
CA ASP A 83 7.21 2.00 11.28
C ASP A 83 8.07 1.59 10.07
N ALA A 84 7.45 1.10 9.00
CA ALA A 84 8.16 0.54 7.86
C ALA A 84 8.52 1.57 6.77
N PHE A 85 8.12 2.84 6.95
CA PHE A 85 8.32 3.91 5.98
C PHE A 85 8.94 5.16 6.63
N ASP A 86 10.02 5.67 6.05
CA ASP A 86 10.65 6.93 6.47
C ASP A 86 9.80 8.16 6.13
N LEU A 87 9.03 8.08 5.04
CA LEU A 87 8.14 9.13 4.56
C LEU A 87 6.92 8.52 3.89
N VAL A 88 5.74 9.06 4.23
CA VAL A 88 4.48 8.70 3.57
C VAL A 88 3.87 9.92 2.89
N VAL A 89 3.55 9.73 1.60
CA VAL A 89 2.80 10.68 0.78
C VAL A 89 1.39 10.14 0.57
N HIS A 90 0.39 10.82 1.14
CA HIS A 90 -1.01 10.46 0.93
C HIS A 90 -1.60 11.26 -0.25
N LEU A 91 -2.06 10.53 -1.27
CA LEU A 91 -2.81 11.10 -2.39
C LEU A 91 -4.29 11.23 -2.03
N GLN A 92 -4.65 12.39 -1.50
CA GLN A 92 -6.01 12.69 -1.10
C GLN A 92 -6.90 12.92 -2.31
N THR A 93 -7.95 12.11 -2.44
CA THR A 93 -8.95 12.23 -3.51
C THR A 93 -10.32 12.47 -2.88
N SER A 94 -11.04 13.48 -3.35
CA SER A 94 -12.40 13.79 -2.89
C SER A 94 -13.38 12.67 -3.22
N ALA A 95 -14.44 12.55 -2.41
CA ALA A 95 -15.52 11.59 -2.66
C ALA A 95 -16.14 11.73 -4.07
N ALA A 96 -16.29 12.96 -4.57
CA ALA A 96 -16.79 13.21 -5.91
C ALA A 96 -15.84 12.70 -7.01
N ALA A 97 -14.53 12.85 -6.83
CA ALA A 97 -13.54 12.33 -7.78
C ALA A 97 -13.44 10.80 -7.74
N ILE A 98 -13.56 10.20 -6.55
CA ILE A 98 -13.67 8.74 -6.37
C ILE A 98 -14.90 8.20 -7.11
N ALA A 99 -16.07 8.81 -6.91
CA ALA A 99 -17.32 8.36 -7.53
C ALA A 99 -17.26 8.39 -9.06
N ARG A 100 -16.68 9.44 -9.66
CA ARG A 100 -16.51 9.53 -11.13
C ARG A 100 -15.62 8.44 -11.72
N ARG A 101 -14.69 7.89 -10.94
CA ARG A 101 -13.72 6.88 -11.39
C ARG A 101 -14.14 5.45 -11.03
N GLY A 102 -15.30 5.26 -10.40
CA GLY A 102 -15.71 3.96 -9.87
C GLY A 102 -14.75 3.46 -8.78
N GLY A 103 -14.27 4.38 -7.93
CA GLY A 103 -13.15 4.15 -7.02
C GLY A 103 -13.38 3.09 -5.92
N PRO A 104 -12.45 2.98 -4.96
CA PRO A 104 -12.06 1.72 -4.31
C PRO A 104 -13.04 1.06 -3.30
N GLY A 105 -14.35 1.27 -3.40
CA GLY A 105 -15.37 0.52 -2.65
C GLY A 105 -15.40 0.79 -1.14
N PRO A 106 -16.23 0.04 -0.38
CA PRO A 106 -16.48 0.32 1.04
C PRO A 106 -15.25 0.17 1.96
N SER A 107 -14.39 -0.82 1.69
CA SER A 107 -13.13 -1.01 2.43
C SER A 107 -12.21 0.23 2.39
N TRP A 108 -12.23 1.01 1.30
CA TRP A 108 -11.50 2.27 1.26
C TRP A 108 -12.11 3.35 2.15
N ALA A 109 -13.44 3.46 2.17
CA ALA A 109 -14.11 4.40 3.08
C ALA A 109 -13.80 4.07 4.54
N ARG A 110 -13.80 2.78 4.89
CA ARG A 110 -13.40 2.29 6.22
C ARG A 110 -11.94 2.64 6.55
N TYR A 111 -11.03 2.44 5.61
CA TYR A 111 -9.63 2.87 5.78
C TYR A 111 -9.50 4.37 6.03
N LEU A 112 -10.22 5.20 5.27
CA LEU A 112 -10.19 6.65 5.49
C LEU A 112 -10.70 7.04 6.89
N ASP A 113 -11.74 6.37 7.37
CA ASP A 113 -12.36 6.61 8.68
C ASP A 113 -11.49 6.09 9.85
N GLU A 114 -11.04 4.84 9.79
CA GLU A 114 -10.32 4.18 10.88
C GLU A 114 -8.85 4.63 10.98
N VAL A 115 -8.22 4.97 9.85
CA VAL A 115 -6.78 5.27 9.82
C VAL A 115 -6.48 6.76 9.75
N ASP A 116 -7.38 7.56 9.16
CA ASP A 116 -7.12 8.95 8.78
C ASP A 116 -5.73 9.11 8.13
N PRO A 117 -5.53 8.55 6.92
CA PRO A 117 -4.22 8.56 6.27
C PRO A 117 -3.73 9.96 5.94
N ALA A 118 -4.65 10.93 5.81
CA ALA A 118 -4.27 12.32 5.68
C ALA A 118 -3.56 12.77 6.95
N ALA A 119 -4.17 12.65 8.12
CA ALA A 119 -3.56 13.05 9.39
C ALA A 119 -2.23 12.34 9.69
N ARG A 120 -2.08 11.07 9.27
CA ARG A 120 -0.88 10.27 9.54
C ARG A 120 0.26 10.48 8.53
N ALA A 121 -0.02 10.95 7.31
CA ALA A 121 1.01 11.17 6.31
C ALA A 121 1.83 12.43 6.60
N GLY A 122 3.15 12.33 6.33
CA GLY A 122 4.05 13.47 6.39
C GLY A 122 3.78 14.50 5.28
N ILE A 123 3.29 14.04 4.13
CA ILE A 123 2.90 14.88 3.00
C ILE A 123 1.51 14.47 2.52
N VAL A 124 0.64 15.45 2.28
CA VAL A 124 -0.67 15.24 1.66
C VAL A 124 -0.73 15.99 0.33
N VAL A 125 -1.12 15.28 -0.73
CA VAL A 125 -1.28 15.85 -2.07
C VAL A 125 -2.73 15.66 -2.51
N ARG A 126 -3.42 16.76 -2.81
CA ARG A 126 -4.74 16.70 -3.46
C ARG A 126 -4.57 16.18 -4.88
N HIS A 127 -5.36 15.17 -5.23
CA HIS A 127 -5.19 14.39 -6.44
C HIS A 127 -6.54 14.03 -7.11
N ASP A 128 -7.47 14.99 -7.16
CA ASP A 128 -8.75 14.81 -7.88
C ASP A 128 -8.55 14.63 -9.40
N ASP A 129 -7.58 15.36 -9.97
CA ASP A 129 -7.06 15.20 -11.33
C ASP A 129 -5.56 14.90 -11.27
N PRO A 130 -5.10 13.73 -11.74
CA PRO A 130 -3.68 13.38 -11.82
C PRO A 130 -2.81 14.38 -12.60
N ARG A 131 -3.42 15.17 -13.50
CA ARG A 131 -2.71 16.20 -14.26
C ARG A 131 -2.52 17.51 -13.50
N HIS A 132 -3.24 17.68 -12.38
CA HIS A 132 -3.24 18.90 -11.58
C HIS A 132 -3.13 18.59 -10.07
N PRO A 133 -2.04 17.94 -9.62
CA PRO A 133 -1.81 17.70 -8.20
C PRO A 133 -1.50 19.00 -7.45
N ALA A 134 -1.90 19.08 -6.19
CA ALA A 134 -1.59 20.22 -5.33
C ALA A 134 -1.14 19.77 -3.94
N LEU A 135 -0.01 20.30 -3.47
CA LEU A 135 0.47 20.07 -2.11
C LEU A 135 -0.47 20.73 -1.10
N VAL A 136 -0.83 20.02 -0.04
CA VAL A 136 -1.55 20.59 1.10
C VAL A 136 -0.52 21.12 2.09
N HIS A 137 -0.49 22.44 2.28
CA HIS A 137 0.28 23.06 3.35
C HIS A 137 -0.50 22.96 4.67
N ARG A 138 0.17 22.50 5.72
CA ARG A 138 -0.32 22.58 7.09
C ARG A 138 0.34 23.79 7.74
N ASP A 139 -0.47 24.67 8.31
CA ASP A 139 -0.01 25.81 9.11
C ASP A 139 0.54 25.36 10.47
#